data_AF-A0A4U3FDJ6-F1
#
_entry.id   AF-A0A4U3FDJ6-F1
#
_cell.length_a   1.000
_cell.length_b   1.000
_cell.length_c   1.000
_cell.angle_alpha   90.00
_cell.angle_beta   90.00
_cell.angle_gamma   90.00
#
_symmetry.space_group_name_H-M   'P 1'
#
loop_
_entity.id
_entity.type
_entity.pdbx_description
1 polymer ?
#
loop_
_entity_poly.entity_id
_entity_poly.type
_entity_poly.pdbx_seq_one_letter_code
_entity_poly.pdbx_strand_id
1 'polypeptide(L)'
;MDSSGKVQLGKMNTPNFSSEKKSIRLPERNIIVSINCPAATLFGIRPMDIAINAGNVKHDGSGDNTVFSLGLTASGQAIGGYYASINKSLSSVDGKQPDNIIASRDQGNSWNLAQGNLSAKGENVYSWGEQTQPHSARSVKVSLIITPFLFKNNYSDTVNIEGLSSFELVYL
;
A
#
# COMPACT_ATOMS: atom_id res chain seq x y z
N MET A 1 -3.10 4.59 18.08
CA MET A 1 -2.81 3.35 17.33
C MET A 1 -4.12 2.92 16.69
N ASP A 2 -4.24 3.02 15.38
CA ASP A 2 -5.45 2.65 14.65
C ASP A 2 -5.51 1.12 14.50
N SER A 3 -6.10 0.43 15.48
CA SER A 3 -6.13 -1.04 15.58
C SER A 3 -7.25 -1.71 14.76
N SER A 4 -7.81 -1.04 13.75
CA SER A 4 -8.97 -1.54 12.97
C SER A 4 -8.75 -1.58 11.46
N GLY A 5 -7.51 -1.48 10.98
CA GLY A 5 -7.22 -1.41 9.54
C GLY A 5 -7.69 -0.11 8.87
N LYS A 6 -8.15 0.87 9.66
CA LYS A 6 -8.53 2.21 9.20
C LYS A 6 -7.36 3.15 9.38
N VAL A 7 -7.07 3.97 8.37
CA VAL A 7 -6.08 5.05 8.46
C VAL A 7 -6.81 6.37 8.41
N GLN A 8 -6.67 7.17 9.46
CA GLN A 8 -7.24 8.51 9.47
C GLN A 8 -6.26 9.49 8.83
N LEU A 9 -6.68 10.07 7.70
CA LEU A 9 -5.93 11.14 7.04
C LEU A 9 -6.13 12.50 7.75
N GLY A 10 -7.17 12.61 8.57
CA GLY A 10 -7.56 13.82 9.28
C GLY A 10 -8.48 14.71 8.45
N LYS A 11 -8.98 15.79 9.05
CA LYS A 11 -9.69 16.85 8.32
C LYS A 11 -8.68 17.86 7.82
N MET A 12 -8.83 18.30 6.58
CA MET A 12 -7.98 19.32 5.99
C MET A 12 -8.87 20.38 5.35
N ASN A 13 -8.59 21.65 5.62
CA ASN A 13 -9.15 22.75 4.84
C ASN A 13 -8.60 22.65 3.42
N THR A 14 -9.32 23.15 2.41
CA THR A 14 -8.91 23.12 1.00
C THR A 14 -7.41 23.39 0.86
N PRO A 15 -6.62 22.40 0.41
CA PRO A 15 -5.17 22.56 0.37
C PRO A 15 -4.83 23.74 -0.53
N ASN A 16 -3.91 24.60 -0.07
CA ASN A 16 -3.47 25.72 -0.89
C ASN A 16 -2.53 25.18 -1.98
N PHE A 17 -3.09 24.85 -3.14
CA PHE A 17 -2.33 24.38 -4.29
C PHE A 17 -1.56 25.56 -4.90
N SER A 18 -0.23 25.48 -4.96
CA SER A 18 0.52 26.40 -5.82
C SER A 18 0.04 26.26 -7.27
N SER A 19 0.15 27.33 -8.06
CA SER A 19 -0.32 27.38 -9.44
C SER A 19 0.24 26.25 -10.32
N GLU A 20 1.46 25.80 -10.02
CA GLU A 20 2.21 24.82 -10.83
C GLU A 20 1.97 23.35 -10.46
N LYS A 21 1.49 23.04 -9.25
CA LYS A 21 1.36 21.65 -8.79
C LYS A 21 -0.03 21.09 -9.06
N LYS A 22 -0.08 19.95 -9.78
CA LYS A 22 -1.33 19.20 -10.05
C LYS A 22 -1.79 18.33 -8.87
N SER A 23 -0.93 18.08 -7.89
CA SER A 23 -1.25 17.33 -6.68
C SER A 23 -0.51 17.86 -5.45
N ILE A 24 -1.02 17.54 -4.26
CA ILE A 24 -0.38 17.81 -2.97
C ILE A 24 -0.21 16.49 -2.22
N ARG A 25 1.00 16.24 -1.69
CA ARG A 25 1.25 15.12 -0.78
C ARG A 25 0.72 15.45 0.61
N LEU A 26 0.04 14.50 1.23
CA LEU A 26 -0.34 14.62 2.64
C LEU A 26 0.70 13.90 3.51
N PRO A 27 0.70 14.12 4.84
CA PRO A 27 1.63 13.47 5.73
C PRO A 27 1.51 11.94 5.68
N GLU A 28 2.66 11.27 5.70
CA GLU A 28 2.72 9.81 5.68
C GLU A 28 2.06 9.18 6.91
N ARG A 29 1.64 7.93 6.75
CA ARG A 29 1.04 7.12 7.80
C ARG A 29 1.72 5.77 7.84
N ASN A 30 2.03 5.31 9.05
CA ASN A 30 2.59 3.98 9.28
C ASN A 30 1.51 3.05 9.82
N ILE A 31 1.34 1.90 9.17
CA ILE A 31 0.42 0.84 9.61
C ILE A 31 1.25 -0.40 9.91
N ILE A 32 0.90 -1.15 10.94
CA ILE A 32 1.51 -2.46 11.19
C ILE A 32 0.45 -3.54 10.92
N VAL A 33 0.74 -4.42 9.98
CA VAL A 33 -0.02 -5.65 9.74
C VAL A 33 0.66 -6.78 10.48
N SER A 34 -0.06 -7.44 11.38
CA SER A 34 0.45 -8.57 12.16
C SER A 34 -0.22 -9.87 11.70
N ILE A 35 0.60 -10.86 11.33
CA ILE A 35 0.17 -12.18 10.89
C ILE A 35 0.78 -13.20 11.84
N ASN A 36 -0.06 -14.06 12.43
CA ASN A 36 0.39 -15.12 13.30
C ASN A 36 -0.17 -16.46 12.80
N CYS A 37 0.73 -17.40 12.53
CA CYS A 37 0.41 -18.74 12.07
C CYS A 37 0.62 -19.75 13.21
N PRO A 38 -0.24 -20.77 13.34
CA PRO A 38 -0.11 -21.79 14.40
C PRO A 38 1.14 -22.66 14.21
N ALA A 39 1.65 -22.77 12.98
CA ALA A 39 2.90 -23.47 12.64
C ALA A 39 3.72 -22.62 11.67
N ALA A 40 5.01 -22.96 11.52
CA ALA A 40 5.87 -22.30 10.54
C ALA A 40 5.27 -22.52 9.14
N THR A 41 4.95 -21.41 8.46
CA THR A 41 4.20 -21.42 7.21
C THR A 41 4.94 -20.59 6.17
N LEU A 42 5.06 -21.09 4.96
CA LEU A 42 5.57 -20.33 3.82
C LEU A 42 4.41 -19.54 3.20
N PHE A 43 4.52 -18.20 3.20
CA PHE A 43 3.47 -17.35 2.67
C PHE A 43 4.00 -15.99 2.19
N GLY A 44 3.15 -15.27 1.47
CA GLY A 44 3.33 -13.87 1.14
C GLY A 44 2.02 -13.09 1.26
N ILE A 45 2.11 -11.79 1.02
CA ILE A 45 0.97 -10.87 0.97
C ILE A 45 0.76 -10.34 -0.44
N ARG A 46 -0.50 -10.27 -0.86
CA ARG A 46 -0.89 -9.69 -2.14
C ARG A 46 -1.78 -8.47 -1.90
N PRO A 47 -1.24 -7.25 -2.09
CA PRO A 47 -2.02 -6.03 -2.00
C PRO A 47 -2.89 -5.84 -3.24
N MET A 48 -4.12 -5.41 -3.05
CA MET A 48 -5.04 -5.04 -4.12
C MET A 48 -5.90 -3.85 -3.72
N ASP A 49 -5.93 -2.85 -4.59
CA ASP A 49 -6.85 -1.73 -4.53
C ASP A 49 -8.26 -2.21 -4.89
N ILE A 50 -9.20 -1.93 -4.01
CA ILE A 50 -10.61 -2.26 -4.16
C ILE A 50 -11.49 -1.02 -3.92
N ALA A 51 -10.90 0.18 -3.87
CA ALA A 51 -11.66 1.41 -3.79
C ALA A 51 -12.40 1.70 -5.10
N ILE A 52 -13.35 2.63 -5.00
CA ILE A 52 -13.91 3.28 -6.17
C ILE A 52 -12.76 3.89 -6.98
N ASN A 53 -12.77 3.69 -8.29
CA ASN A 53 -11.73 4.14 -9.23
C ASN A 53 -10.37 3.40 -9.08
N ALA A 54 -10.35 2.21 -8.47
CA ALA A 54 -9.17 1.36 -8.44
C ALA A 54 -8.57 1.11 -9.84
N GLY A 55 -7.24 1.18 -9.93
CA GLY A 55 -6.49 0.97 -11.17
C GLY A 55 -6.60 2.08 -12.23
N ASN A 56 -7.38 3.13 -11.97
CA ASN A 56 -7.63 4.24 -12.91
C ASN A 56 -6.98 5.57 -12.48
N VAL A 57 -6.38 5.63 -11.29
CA VAL A 57 -5.69 6.82 -10.79
C VAL A 57 -4.33 6.93 -11.46
N LYS A 58 -4.12 8.02 -12.22
CA LYS A 58 -2.85 8.32 -12.90
C LYS A 58 -2.18 9.51 -12.24
N HIS A 59 -1.05 9.30 -11.59
CA HIS A 59 -0.22 10.40 -11.08
C HIS A 59 1.04 10.54 -11.93
N ASP A 60 1.31 11.73 -12.48
CA ASP A 60 2.48 12.01 -13.31
C ASP A 60 3.76 11.34 -12.78
N GLY A 61 4.42 10.52 -13.62
CA GLY A 61 5.66 9.82 -13.29
C GLY A 61 5.51 8.54 -12.46
N SER A 62 4.30 8.16 -12.05
CA SER A 62 4.03 6.83 -11.47
C SER A 62 3.81 5.78 -12.55
N GLY A 63 4.22 4.54 -12.28
CA GLY A 63 3.79 3.40 -13.09
C GLY A 63 2.31 3.13 -12.85
N ASP A 64 1.58 2.75 -13.90
CA ASP A 64 0.11 2.56 -13.90
C ASP A 64 -0.44 1.58 -12.83
N ASN A 65 0.43 0.89 -12.11
CA ASN A 65 0.08 -0.18 -11.18
C ASN A 65 0.49 0.09 -9.73
N THR A 66 1.05 1.26 -9.36
CA THR A 66 1.56 1.51 -7.98
C THR A 66 0.69 2.45 -7.15
N VAL A 67 -0.33 3.04 -7.76
CA VAL A 67 -1.22 3.99 -7.10
C VAL A 67 -2.52 3.31 -6.69
N PHE A 68 -2.83 3.39 -5.40
CA PHE A 68 -4.11 3.00 -4.84
C PHE A 68 -5.05 4.21 -4.79
N SER A 69 -6.33 4.00 -5.05
CA SER A 69 -7.33 5.07 -5.18
C SER A 69 -7.78 5.60 -3.82
N LEU A 70 -8.05 6.90 -3.78
CA LEU A 70 -8.76 7.56 -2.67
C LEU A 70 -10.24 7.84 -2.99
N GLY A 71 -10.73 7.31 -4.11
CA GLY A 71 -12.12 7.44 -4.57
C GLY A 71 -12.33 8.57 -5.58
N LEU A 72 -13.61 8.88 -5.78
CA LEU A 72 -14.10 9.92 -6.69
C LEU A 72 -14.88 10.98 -5.93
N THR A 73 -14.84 12.22 -6.42
CA THR A 73 -15.80 13.25 -6.01
C THR A 73 -17.21 12.86 -6.46
N ALA A 74 -18.24 13.55 -5.95
CA ALA A 74 -19.62 13.37 -6.41
C ALA A 74 -19.79 13.66 -7.92
N SER A 75 -18.93 14.52 -8.48
CA SER A 75 -18.87 14.82 -9.91
C SER A 75 -18.07 13.79 -10.73
N GLY A 76 -17.57 12.73 -10.11
CA GLY A 76 -16.82 11.65 -10.79
C GLY A 76 -15.35 11.96 -11.06
N GLN A 77 -14.77 12.99 -10.45
CA GLN A 77 -13.35 13.32 -10.60
C GLN A 77 -12.51 12.54 -9.59
N ALA A 78 -11.35 12.03 -10.00
CA ALA A 78 -10.42 11.37 -9.08
C ALA A 78 -9.98 12.33 -7.98
N ILE A 79 -10.16 11.93 -6.72
CA ILE A 79 -9.76 12.73 -5.57
C ILE A 79 -8.23 12.76 -5.44
N GLY A 80 -7.59 11.64 -5.75
CA GLY A 80 -6.16 11.42 -5.57
C GLY A 80 -5.89 9.94 -5.36
N GLY A 81 -4.80 9.64 -4.66
CA GLY A 81 -4.40 8.27 -4.39
C GLY A 81 -3.40 8.17 -3.26
N TYR A 82 -2.88 6.98 -3.04
CA TYR A 82 -1.74 6.77 -2.16
C TYR A 82 -0.80 5.71 -2.72
N TYR A 83 0.46 5.85 -2.35
CA TYR A 83 1.45 4.79 -2.51
C TYR A 83 1.51 3.98 -1.21
N ALA A 84 1.77 2.69 -1.33
CA ALA A 84 2.05 1.83 -0.19
C ALA A 84 3.42 1.17 -0.39
N SER A 85 4.23 1.13 0.67
CA SER A 85 5.52 0.44 0.64
C SER A 85 5.80 -0.28 1.95
N ILE A 86 6.55 -1.37 1.90
CA ILE A 86 7.01 -2.10 3.08
C ILE A 86 8.26 -1.41 3.64
N ASN A 87 8.17 -0.98 4.89
CA ASN A 87 9.32 -0.50 5.65
C ASN A 87 10.06 -1.69 6.28
N LYS A 88 11.12 -2.15 5.61
CA LYS A 88 11.92 -3.30 6.03
C LYS A 88 12.50 -3.12 7.44
N SER A 89 12.99 -1.94 7.81
CA SER A 89 13.66 -1.70 9.10
C SER A 89 12.70 -1.69 10.29
N LEU A 90 11.40 -1.46 10.05
CA LEU A 90 10.36 -1.51 11.07
C LEU A 90 9.50 -2.79 10.99
N SER A 91 9.85 -3.70 10.08
CA SER A 91 9.17 -5.00 9.94
C SER A 91 9.93 -6.09 10.68
N SER A 92 9.24 -7.16 11.06
CA SER A 92 9.86 -8.34 11.66
C SER A 92 9.25 -9.65 11.20
N VAL A 93 10.08 -10.69 11.15
CA VAL A 93 9.75 -12.08 10.85
C VAL A 93 10.35 -12.92 11.97
N ASP A 94 9.50 -13.62 12.73
CA ASP A 94 9.86 -14.37 13.94
C ASP A 94 10.74 -13.56 14.91
N GLY A 95 10.41 -12.27 15.06
CA GLY A 95 11.10 -11.35 15.97
C GLY A 95 12.39 -10.74 15.44
N LYS A 96 12.84 -11.08 14.22
CA LYS A 96 14.04 -10.52 13.58
C LYS A 96 13.67 -9.62 12.41
N GLN A 97 14.51 -8.64 12.10
CA GLN A 97 14.34 -7.86 10.88
C GLN A 97 14.51 -8.79 9.66
N PRO A 98 13.63 -8.72 8.63
CA PRO A 98 13.81 -9.50 7.42
C PRO A 98 15.06 -9.08 6.65
N ASP A 99 15.80 -10.06 6.11
CA ASP A 99 17.00 -9.81 5.30
C ASP A 99 16.65 -9.05 4.03
N ASN A 100 15.71 -9.59 3.25
CA ASN A 100 15.18 -8.98 2.05
C ASN A 100 13.65 -8.98 2.03
N ILE A 101 13.11 -7.98 1.33
CA ILE A 101 11.76 -8.06 0.80
C ILE A 101 11.90 -8.59 -0.61
N ILE A 102 11.11 -9.60 -0.93
CA ILE A 102 11.11 -10.25 -2.24
C ILE A 102 9.71 -10.19 -2.83
N ALA A 103 9.63 -10.14 -4.15
CA ALA A 103 8.36 -10.13 -4.87
C ALA A 103 8.37 -11.20 -5.97
N SER A 104 7.23 -11.87 -6.10
CA SER A 104 6.92 -12.76 -7.21
C SER A 104 5.86 -12.11 -8.08
N ARG A 105 6.04 -12.22 -9.40
CA ARG A 105 5.07 -11.80 -10.43
C ARG A 105 4.31 -12.97 -11.05
N ASP A 106 4.64 -14.18 -10.61
CA ASP A 106 4.17 -15.44 -11.16
C ASP A 106 3.61 -16.35 -10.05
N GLN A 107 2.95 -15.73 -9.07
CA GLN A 107 2.17 -16.41 -8.03
C GLN A 107 3.01 -17.31 -7.09
N GLY A 108 4.30 -17.00 -6.92
CA GLY A 108 5.21 -17.70 -6.02
C GLY A 108 6.20 -18.64 -6.69
N ASN A 109 6.14 -18.80 -8.02
CA ASN A 109 7.02 -19.71 -8.76
C ASN A 109 8.47 -19.19 -8.87
N SER A 110 8.65 -17.87 -9.02
CA SER A 110 9.94 -17.21 -9.01
C SER A 110 9.90 -15.90 -8.22
N TRP A 111 11.07 -15.51 -7.70
CA TRP A 111 11.21 -14.44 -6.74
C TRP A 111 12.37 -13.53 -7.11
N ASN A 112 12.16 -12.24 -6.90
CA ASN A 112 13.17 -11.21 -7.15
C ASN A 112 13.27 -10.29 -5.94
N LEU A 113 14.45 -9.68 -5.75
CA LEU A 113 14.60 -8.62 -4.75
C LEU A 113 13.65 -7.46 -5.06
N ALA A 114 12.98 -6.98 -4.02
CA ALA A 114 12.03 -5.88 -4.12
C ALA A 114 12.44 -4.75 -3.16
N GLN A 115 12.22 -3.52 -3.60
CA GLN A 115 12.42 -2.32 -2.77
C GLN A 115 11.26 -2.07 -1.79
N GLY A 116 10.26 -2.97 -1.76
CA GLY A 116 9.09 -2.87 -0.88
C GLY A 116 7.92 -2.06 -1.43
N ASN A 117 8.06 -1.39 -2.58
CA ASN A 117 6.94 -0.69 -3.23
C ASN A 117 5.86 -1.68 -3.68
N LEU A 118 4.62 -1.44 -3.24
CA LEU A 118 3.49 -2.33 -3.49
C LEU A 118 2.76 -1.98 -4.79
N SER A 119 2.32 -3.01 -5.51
CA SER A 119 1.42 -2.89 -6.65
C SER A 119 -0.04 -2.87 -6.19
N ALA A 120 -0.85 -2.00 -6.77
CA ALA A 120 -2.27 -1.85 -6.49
C ALA A 120 -3.16 -2.88 -7.20
N LYS A 121 -2.66 -3.63 -8.18
CA LYS A 121 -3.51 -4.49 -9.04
C LYS A 121 -3.60 -5.97 -8.62
N GLY A 122 -3.04 -6.35 -7.47
CA GLY A 122 -3.03 -7.76 -7.04
C GLY A 122 -2.14 -8.68 -7.89
N GLU A 123 -1.24 -8.13 -8.70
CA GLU A 123 -0.38 -8.91 -9.61
C GLU A 123 0.83 -9.52 -8.90
N ASN A 124 1.35 -8.84 -7.88
CA ASN A 124 2.55 -9.26 -7.18
C ASN A 124 2.25 -9.86 -5.81
N VAL A 125 2.97 -10.93 -5.47
CA VAL A 125 3.03 -11.49 -4.11
C VAL A 125 4.33 -11.01 -3.47
N TYR A 126 4.26 -10.44 -2.27
CA TYR A 126 5.40 -9.97 -1.52
C TYR A 126 5.67 -10.89 -0.34
N SER A 127 6.92 -11.29 -0.15
CA SER A 127 7.35 -12.12 0.97
C SER A 127 8.70 -11.63 1.49
N TRP A 128 9.29 -12.39 2.40
CA TRP A 128 10.55 -12.13 3.08
C TRP A 128 11.43 -13.36 2.98
N GLY A 129 12.74 -13.12 2.88
CA GLY A 129 13.68 -14.23 2.81
C GLY A 129 15.12 -13.84 2.61
N GLU A 130 15.98 -14.85 2.54
CA GLU A 130 17.38 -14.72 2.21
C GLU A 130 17.56 -14.74 0.69
N GLN A 131 18.30 -13.76 0.17
CA GLN A 131 18.44 -13.53 -1.27
C GLN A 131 17.07 -13.44 -1.98
N THR A 132 16.72 -14.45 -2.77
CA THR A 132 15.43 -14.56 -3.48
C THR A 132 14.58 -15.74 -3.00
N GLN A 133 14.96 -16.41 -1.92
CA GLN A 133 14.23 -17.57 -1.43
C GLN A 133 13.30 -17.17 -0.27
N PRO A 134 11.97 -17.29 -0.39
CA PRO A 134 11.08 -17.08 0.75
C PRO A 134 11.34 -18.13 1.84
N HIS A 135 11.15 -17.74 3.10
CA HIS A 135 11.23 -18.65 4.24
C HIS A 135 9.92 -18.72 5.02
N SER A 136 9.69 -19.87 5.65
CA SER A 136 8.54 -20.06 6.52
C SER A 136 8.65 -19.22 7.79
N ALA A 137 7.53 -18.70 8.26
CA ALA A 137 7.44 -17.88 9.47
C ALA A 137 6.25 -18.27 10.34
N ARG A 138 6.32 -17.97 11.64
CA ARG A 138 5.20 -18.11 12.60
C ARG A 138 4.57 -16.78 12.97
N SER A 139 5.37 -15.73 13.08
CA SER A 139 4.92 -14.38 13.42
C SER A 139 5.57 -13.36 12.51
N VAL A 140 4.75 -12.57 11.83
CA VAL A 140 5.22 -11.54 10.89
C VAL A 140 4.55 -10.23 11.25
N LYS A 141 5.36 -9.17 11.40
CA LYS A 141 4.90 -7.78 11.49
C LYS A 141 5.40 -7.04 10.28
N VAL A 142 4.50 -6.67 9.38
CA VAL A 142 4.82 -5.84 8.21
C VAL A 142 4.46 -4.40 8.52
N SER A 143 5.47 -3.54 8.55
CA SER A 143 5.27 -2.10 8.65
C SER A 143 5.06 -1.53 7.24
N LEU A 144 3.91 -0.92 7.00
CA LEU A 144 3.54 -0.27 5.75
C LEU A 144 3.63 1.25 5.90
N ILE A 145 4.35 1.90 5.00
CA ILE A 145 4.31 3.35 4.82
C ILE A 145 3.26 3.65 3.76
N ILE A 146 2.26 4.43 4.13
CA ILE A 146 1.23 4.98 3.24
C ILE A 146 1.56 6.44 2.97
N THR A 147 1.75 6.77 1.70
CA THR A 147 2.06 8.13 1.23
C THR A 147 0.91 8.65 0.37
N PRO A 148 -0.12 9.24 1.00
CA PRO A 148 -1.29 9.76 0.30
C PRO A 148 -1.03 11.11 -0.38
N PHE A 149 -1.80 11.38 -1.43
CA PHE A 149 -1.81 12.65 -2.14
C PHE A 149 -3.21 12.97 -2.67
N LEU A 150 -3.50 14.25 -2.84
CA LEU A 150 -4.75 14.73 -3.42
C LEU A 150 -4.47 15.46 -4.73
N PHE A 151 -5.30 15.24 -5.75
CA PHE A 151 -5.27 16.06 -6.94
C PHE A 151 -5.85 17.45 -6.67
N LYS A 152 -5.38 18.41 -7.46
CA LYS A 152 -5.95 19.75 -7.52
C LYS A 152 -7.28 19.67 -8.26
N ASN A 153 -8.38 19.60 -7.50
CA ASN A 153 -9.73 19.72 -8.01
C ASN A 153 -10.41 20.94 -7.38
N ASN A 154 -11.49 21.40 -8.02
CA ASN A 154 -12.39 22.38 -7.41
C ASN A 154 -13.31 21.67 -6.42
N TYR A 155 -12.87 21.56 -5.18
CA TYR A 155 -13.68 21.06 -4.07
C TYR A 155 -14.62 22.18 -3.59
N SER A 156 -15.74 22.39 -4.29
CA SER A 156 -16.78 23.34 -3.86
C SER A 156 -17.49 22.88 -2.60
N ASP A 157 -17.51 21.57 -2.37
CA ASP A 157 -18.24 20.91 -1.29
C ASP A 157 -17.31 20.01 -0.47
N THR A 158 -17.82 19.54 0.68
CA THR A 158 -17.13 18.54 1.49
C THR A 158 -16.99 17.25 0.68
N VAL A 159 -15.75 16.76 0.53
CA VAL A 159 -15.44 15.51 -0.15
C VAL A 159 -15.06 14.44 0.87
N ASN A 160 -15.75 13.31 0.81
CA ASN A 160 -15.38 12.13 1.59
C ASN A 160 -14.24 11.41 0.87
N ILE A 161 -13.15 11.19 1.60
CA ILE A 161 -11.98 10.45 1.11
C ILE A 161 -12.11 9.00 1.59
N GLU A 162 -12.28 8.08 0.65
CA GLU A 162 -12.55 6.67 0.93
C GLU A 162 -11.63 5.78 0.08
N GLY A 163 -10.36 5.69 0.50
CA GLY A 163 -9.45 4.67 0.01
C GLY A 163 -9.76 3.32 0.64
N LEU A 164 -9.65 2.24 -0.15
CA LEU A 164 -9.90 0.89 0.31
C LEU A 164 -8.94 -0.08 -0.38
N SER A 165 -8.31 -0.93 0.41
CA SER A 165 -7.44 -1.99 -0.11
C SER A 165 -7.60 -3.25 0.68
N SER A 166 -7.35 -4.36 -0.01
CA SER A 166 -7.23 -5.68 0.58
C SER A 166 -5.78 -6.14 0.55
N PHE A 167 -5.43 -6.97 1.53
CA PHE A 167 -4.16 -7.68 1.58
C PHE A 167 -4.50 -9.16 1.74
N GLU A 168 -4.36 -9.91 0.65
CA GLU A 168 -4.62 -11.35 0.67
C GLU A 168 -3.40 -12.11 1.16
N LEU A 169 -3.63 -13.15 1.96
CA LEU A 169 -2.58 -14.08 2.37
C LEU A 169 -2.46 -15.17 1.30
N VAL A 170 -1.26 -15.31 0.73
CA VAL A 170 -0.98 -16.32 -0.32
C VAL A 170 -0.06 -17.38 0.27
N TYR A 171 -0.55 -18.61 0.40
CA TYR A 171 0.26 -19.76 0.76
C TYR A 171 1.11 -20.20 -0.43
N LEU A 172 2.37 -20.56 -0.16
CA LEU A 172 3.40 -20.85 -1.16
C LEU A 172 3.82 -22.32 -1.11
#